data_AF-A0A497KSZ7-F1
#
_entry.id   AF-A0A497KSZ7-F1
#
_cell.length_a   1.000
_cell.length_b   1.000
_cell.length_c   1.000
_cell.angle_alpha   90.00
_cell.angle_beta   90.00
_cell.angle_gamma   90.00
#
_symmetry.space_group_name_H-M   'P 1'
#
loop_
_entity.id
_entity.type
_entity.pdbx_description
1 polymer ?
#
loop_
_entity_poly.entity_id
_entity_poly.type
_entity_poly.pdbx_seq_one_letter_code
_entity_poly.pdbx_strand_id
1 'polypeptide(L)' 'MEEKVVRTVCRVCQAGCGMYVHVKDGKIVKVEGMPEDPRTKGALCPKGLAATSLFMHQTDLNIH' A
#
# COMPACT_ATOMS: atom_id res chain seq x y z
N MET A 1 18.74 -8.59 6.24
CA MET A 1 17.47 -8.40 5.51
C MET A 1 16.63 -7.43 6.33
N GLU A 2 16.54 -6.19 5.88
CA GLU A 2 15.70 -5.18 6.51
C GLU A 2 14.33 -5.20 5.82
N GLU A 3 13.29 -5.52 6.60
CA GLU A 3 11.91 -5.37 6.16
C GLU A 3 11.34 -4.12 6.81
N LYS A 4 10.90 -3.17 5.98
CA LYS A 4 10.30 -1.92 6.41
C LYS A 4 8.84 -1.89 6.01
N VAL A 5 7.99 -1.60 6.98
CA VAL A 5 6.56 -1.37 6.73
C VAL A 5 6.34 0.12 6.58
N VAL A 6 5.78 0.53 5.45
CA VAL A 6 5.46 1.92 5.13
C VAL A 6 3.95 2.08 5.08
N ARG A 7 3.42 3.06 5.82
CA ARG A 7 2.01 3.45 5.74
C ARG A 7 1.80 4.34 4.53
N THR A 8 0.82 4.03 3.71
CA THR A 8 0.45 4.83 2.54
C THR A 8 -1.06 4.81 2.31
N VAL A 9 -1.51 5.61 1.36
CA VAL A 9 -2.92 5.71 0.96
C VAL A 9 -3.08 5.36 -0.51
N CYS A 10 -4.10 4.56 -0.82
CA CYS A 10 -4.43 4.16 -2.17
C CYS A 10 -5.09 5.33 -2.91
N ARG A 11 -4.36 5.89 -3.88
CA ARG A 11 -4.84 6.99 -4.72
C ARG A 11 -5.44 6.54 -6.06
N VAL A 12 -5.76 5.25 -6.20
CA VAL A 12 -6.38 4.71 -7.44
C VAL A 12 -7.83 5.18 -7.59
N CYS A 13 -8.50 5.49 -6.49
CA CYS A 13 -9.82 6.11 -6.51
C CYS A 13 -9.89 7.20 -5.44
N GLN A 14 -10.95 8.01 -5.55
CA GLN A 14 -11.28 9.09 -4.61
C GLN A 14 -11.58 8.62 -3.18
N ALA A 15 -11.70 7.31 -2.92
CA ALA A 15 -11.93 6.79 -1.57
C ALA A 15 -10.70 6.89 -0.67
N GLY A 16 -9.48 6.89 -1.24
CA GLY A 16 -8.25 7.08 -0.45
C GLY A 16 -8.02 6.02 0.62
N CYS A 17 -8.20 4.72 0.30
CA CYS A 17 -8.10 3.65 1.30
C CYS A 17 -6.69 3.55 1.89
N GLY A 18 -6.57 3.50 3.22
CA GLY A 18 -5.28 3.31 3.90
C GLY A 18 -4.74 1.89 3.71
N MET A 19 -3.42 1.78 3.49
CA MET A 19 -2.73 0.49 3.35
C MET A 19 -1.29 0.51 3.87
N TYR A 20 -0.81 -0.67 4.24
CA TYR A 20 0.54 -0.97 4.66
C TYR A 20 1.31 -1.60 3.51
N VAL A 21 2.50 -1.07 3.20
CA VAL A 21 3.39 -1.58 2.16
C VAL A 21 4.63 -2.16 2.84
N HIS A 22 4.88 -3.44 2.64
CA HIS A 22 6.08 -4.12 3.13
C HIS A 22 7.16 -4.02 2.07
N VAL A 23 8.27 -3.37 2.41
CA VAL A 23 9.44 -3.18 1.57
C VAL A 23 10.57 -4.01 2.17
N LYS A 24 11.10 -4.95 1.40
CA LYS A 24 12.23 -5.79 1.79
C LYS A 24 13.33 -5.64 0.77
N ASP A 25 14.53 -5.31 1.23
CA ASP A 25 15.70 -5.08 0.38
C ASP A 25 15.43 -4.06 -0.74
N GLY A 26 14.69 -2.99 -0.41
CA GLY A 26 14.30 -1.92 -1.34
C GLY A 26 13.20 -2.30 -2.35
N LYS A 27 12.64 -3.51 -2.26
CA LYS A 27 11.55 -3.98 -3.13
C LYS A 27 10.27 -4.16 -2.34
N ILE A 28 9.15 -3.77 -2.92
CA ILE A 28 7.84 -4.05 -2.33
C ILE A 28 7.60 -5.56 -2.42
N VAL A 29 7.35 -6.20 -1.29
CA VAL A 29 7.06 -7.64 -1.21
C VAL A 29 5.59 -7.92 -0.93
N LYS A 30 4.88 -6.98 -0.29
CA LYS A 30 3.47 -7.15 0.08
C LYS A 30 2.79 -5.81 0.27
N VAL A 31 1.49 -5.77 0.05
CA VAL A 31 0.64 -4.66 0.49
C VAL A 31 -0.60 -5.23 1.16
N GLU A 32 -1.00 -4.65 2.28
CA GLU A 32 -2.16 -5.04 3.06
C GLU A 32 -3.01 -3.81 3.38
N GLY A 33 -4.33 -3.95 3.42
CA GLY A 33 -5.18 -2.84 3.85
C GLY A 33 -4.96 -2.55 5.33
N MET A 34 -5.23 -1.31 5.76
CA MET A 34 -5.17 -0.96 7.18
C MET A 34 -6.34 -1.61 7.95
N PRO A 35 -6.09 -2.60 8.84
CA PRO A 35 -7.15 -3.23 9.63
C PRO A 35 -7.80 -2.25 10.63
N GLU A 36 -7.06 -1.22 11.02
CA GLU A 36 -7.53 -0.12 11.88
C GLU A 36 -8.52 0.83 11.19
N ASP A 37 -8.55 0.86 9.85
CA ASP A 37 -9.46 1.76 9.13
C ASP A 37 -10.89 1.22 9.24
N PRO A 38 -11.83 1.94 9.87
CA PRO A 38 -13.18 1.42 10.13
C PRO A 38 -14.00 1.23 8.85
N ARG A 39 -13.60 1.84 7.73
CA ARG A 39 -14.31 1.79 6.44
C ARG A 39 -13.95 0.54 5.66
N THR A 40 -12.67 0.19 5.65
CA THR A 40 -12.13 -0.94 4.89
C THR A 40 -11.88 -2.17 5.76
N LYS A 41 -11.59 -1.99 7.05
CA LYS A 41 -11.24 -3.05 8.01
C LYS A 41 -10.14 -3.98 7.47
N GLY A 42 -9.18 -3.41 6.76
CA GLY A 42 -8.09 -4.16 6.11
C GLY A 42 -8.42 -4.71 4.72
N ALA A 43 -9.66 -4.55 4.23
CA ALA A 43 -10.05 -5.00 2.90
C ALA A 43 -9.60 -4.00 1.83
N LEU A 44 -8.77 -4.47 0.90
CA LEU A 44 -8.45 -3.74 -0.33
C LEU A 44 -9.29 -4.26 -1.49
N CYS A 45 -9.82 -3.33 -2.29
CA CYS A 45 -10.50 -3.68 -3.53
C CYS A 45 -9.50 -4.22 -4.56
N PRO A 46 -9.95 -4.92 -5.63
CA PRO A 46 -9.06 -5.44 -6.66
C PRO A 46 -8.20 -4.35 -7.31
N LYS A 47 -8.67 -3.09 -7.33
CA LYS A 47 -7.86 -1.94 -7.79
C LYS A 47 -6.70 -1.62 -6.83
N GLY A 48 -6.93 -1.67 -5.52
CA GLY A 48 -5.88 -1.47 -4.50
C GLY A 48 -4.89 -2.63 -4.46
N LEU A 49 -5.35 -3.85 -4.69
CA LEU A 49 -4.48 -5.02 -4.86
C LEU A 49 -3.66 -4.93 -6.15
N ALA A 50 -4.23 -4.48 -7.26
CA ALA A 50 -3.47 -4.21 -8.49
C ALA A 50 -2.50 -3.03 -8.32
N ALA A 51 -2.82 -2.10 -7.40
CA ALA A 51 -1.93 -0.99 -7.09
C ALA A 51 -0.58 -1.48 -6.54
N THR A 52 -0.50 -2.65 -5.91
CA THR A 52 0.78 -3.26 -5.50
C THR A 52 1.78 -3.33 -6.66
N SER A 53 1.32 -3.78 -7.83
CA SER A 53 2.11 -3.88 -9.06
C SER A 53 2.43 -2.50 -9.64
N LEU A 54 1.52 -1.54 -9.52
CA LEU A 54 1.77 -0.14 -9.90
C LEU A 54 2.83 0.53 -8.99
N PHE A 55 2.77 0.31 -7.68
CA PHE A 55 3.75 0.84 -6.73
C PHE A 55 5.13 0.17 -6.90
N MET A 56 5.19 -1.08 -7.33
CA MET A 56 6.46 -1.73 -7.69
C MET A 56 7.16 -1.02 -8.85
N HIS A 57 6.41 -0.34 -9.72
CA HIS A 57 6.95 0.47 -10.82
C HIS A 57 7.13 1.95 -10.45
N GLN A 58 6.34 2.47 -9.49
CA GLN A 58 6.48 3.82 -8.94
C GLN A 58 7.11 3.79 -7.55
N THR A 59 8.42 3.66 -7.47
CA THR A 59 9.21 3.97 -6.25
C THR A 59 9.24 5.49 -5.96
N ASP A 60 8.29 6.27 -6.50
CA ASP A 60 8.27 7.73 -6.47
C ASP A 60 6.99 8.30 -5.82
N LEU A 61 6.37 7.57 -4.90
CA LEU A 61 5.42 8.23 -3.99
C LEU A 61 6.21 8.91 -2.88
N ASN A 62 6.53 10.19 -3.13
CA ASN A 62 6.93 11.19 -2.15
C ASN A 62 6.29 10.90 -0.78
N ILE A 63 7.10 10.31 0.09
CA ILE A 63 6.82 10.12 1.50
C ILE A 63 7.15 11.46 2.14
N HIS A 64 6.19 12.37 2.16
CA HIS A 64 6.19 13.57 3.01
C HIS A 64 4.95 13.50 3.91
#